data_AF-A0A2J8BA28-F1
#
_entry.id   AF-A0A2J8BA28-F1
#
_cell.length_a   1.000
_cell.length_b   1.000
_cell.length_c   1.000
_cell.angle_alpha   90.00
_cell.angle_beta   90.00
_cell.angle_gamma   90.00
#
_symmetry.space_group_name_H-M   'P 1'
#
loop_
_entity.id
_entity.type
_entity.pdbx_description
1 polymer ?
#
loop_
_entity_poly.entity_id
_entity_poly.type
_entity_poly.pdbx_seq_one_letter_code
_entity_poly.pdbx_strand_id
1 'polypeptide(L)'
;MRLRRYDNVIPNDIRDKVSLRYKKITKVINREFWNSESEISNSIFVGSYGRNTAISTSDIDILAVLPSAEFDRYNSLSGNAQSRLLQSVRKAIKVTYPNSDIRADGQIVKVNFSDGIQFEVLPAFKQWDGSYIYPNSNMGGNWLSTNPEAEQNAIREKNSSSNGLLVATCRHMRYIRDHYFKSYTLSGIVIDSFVYHAIGGWHFTKQGEEKSASSMIYEEVLLNYYNDNSFNLQWGGLKAPGSYDDVSVAKSYECLGKVLRLMAE
;
A
#
# COMPACT_ATOMS: atom_id res chain seq x y z
N MET A 1 6.58 -18.40 -16.60
CA MET A 1 5.39 -18.57 -15.74
C MET A 1 4.38 -17.47 -16.07
N ARG A 2 3.55 -17.73 -17.08
CA ARG A 2 2.55 -16.76 -17.57
C ARG A 2 1.58 -16.29 -16.49
N LEU A 3 1.02 -15.11 -16.71
CA LEU A 3 0.09 -14.45 -15.81
C LEU A 3 -1.05 -15.39 -15.38
N ARG A 4 -1.23 -15.47 -14.07
CA ARG A 4 -2.36 -16.16 -13.43
C ARG A 4 -3.18 -15.16 -12.64
N ARG A 5 -4.50 -15.30 -12.74
CA ARG A 5 -5.41 -14.57 -11.86
C ARG A 5 -5.31 -15.13 -10.45
N TYR A 6 -5.14 -14.21 -9.52
CA TYR A 6 -5.04 -14.45 -8.10
C TYR A 6 -6.28 -13.86 -7.45
N ASP A 7 -7.41 -14.46 -7.77
CA ASP A 7 -8.71 -14.11 -7.19
C ASP A 7 -8.79 -14.78 -5.81
N ASN A 8 -9.16 -14.02 -4.79
CA ASN A 8 -9.29 -14.51 -3.41
C ASN A 8 -8.01 -15.06 -2.75
N VAL A 9 -6.83 -14.49 -3.02
CA VAL A 9 -5.56 -14.92 -2.39
C VAL A 9 -5.63 -14.90 -0.86
N ILE A 10 -6.26 -13.87 -0.30
CA ILE A 10 -6.53 -13.79 1.14
C ILE A 10 -7.88 -14.47 1.39
N PRO A 11 -7.93 -15.58 2.15
CA PRO A 11 -9.17 -16.33 2.41
C PRO A 11 -10.27 -15.49 3.08
N ASN A 12 -11.53 -15.85 2.86
CA ASN A 12 -12.69 -15.13 3.42
C ASN A 12 -12.64 -14.99 4.95
N ASP A 13 -12.35 -16.07 5.66
CA ASP A 13 -12.28 -16.08 7.12
C ASP A 13 -11.17 -15.15 7.66
N ILE A 14 -10.07 -15.02 6.92
CA ILE A 14 -9.00 -14.07 7.23
C ILE A 14 -9.46 -12.64 6.95
N ARG A 15 -10.14 -12.38 5.83
CA ARG A 15 -10.70 -11.06 5.53
C ARG A 15 -11.73 -10.61 6.56
N ASP A 16 -12.54 -11.53 7.08
CA ASP A 16 -13.51 -11.25 8.15
C ASP A 16 -12.80 -10.84 9.44
N LYS A 17 -11.72 -11.55 9.83
CA LYS A 17 -10.87 -11.16 10.97
C LYS A 17 -10.24 -9.79 10.77
N VAL A 18 -9.71 -9.51 9.57
CA VAL A 18 -9.13 -8.20 9.22
C VAL A 18 -10.18 -7.11 9.36
N SER A 19 -11.36 -7.28 8.77
CA SER A 19 -12.47 -6.33 8.85
C SER A 19 -12.92 -6.06 10.28
N LEU A 20 -13.08 -7.11 11.10
CA LEU A 20 -13.43 -6.97 12.50
C LEU A 20 -12.37 -6.19 13.30
N ARG A 21 -11.09 -6.45 13.05
CA ARG A 21 -9.98 -5.78 13.77
C ARG A 21 -9.81 -4.34 13.32
N TYR A 22 -9.91 -4.08 12.02
CA TYR A 22 -9.95 -2.74 11.45
C TYR A 22 -11.03 -1.89 12.14
N LYS A 23 -12.28 -2.37 12.18
CA LYS A 23 -13.41 -1.65 12.81
C LYS A 23 -13.14 -1.31 14.27
N LYS A 24 -12.55 -2.24 15.02
CA LYS A 24 -12.19 -2.02 16.43
C LYS A 24 -11.06 -0.99 16.60
N ILE A 25 -10.03 -1.03 15.75
CA ILE A 25 -8.96 -0.01 15.71
C ILE A 25 -9.57 1.37 15.38
N THR A 26 -10.40 1.45 14.35
CA THR A 26 -11.11 2.67 13.97
C THR A 26 -11.93 3.23 15.13
N LYS A 27 -12.72 2.38 15.79
CA LYS A 27 -13.56 2.78 16.91
C LYS A 27 -12.77 3.36 18.08
N VAL A 28 -11.68 2.71 18.47
CA VAL A 28 -10.91 3.17 19.64
C VAL A 28 -10.19 4.50 19.35
N ILE A 29 -9.72 4.70 18.11
CA ILE A 29 -9.17 5.99 17.68
C ILE A 29 -10.28 7.05 17.65
N ASN A 30 -11.46 6.73 17.12
CA ASN A 30 -12.60 7.65 17.10
C ASN A 30 -13.08 8.05 18.50
N ARG A 31 -13.07 7.13 19.46
CA ARG A 31 -13.38 7.45 20.85
C ARG A 31 -12.36 8.42 21.45
N GLU A 32 -11.08 8.14 21.24
CA GLU A 32 -9.98 8.93 21.81
C GLU A 32 -9.94 10.36 21.23
N PHE A 33 -10.03 10.50 19.91
CA PHE A 33 -9.73 11.77 19.24
C PHE A 33 -10.97 12.48 18.70
N TRP A 34 -12.06 11.78 18.42
CA TRP A 34 -13.27 12.34 17.81
C TRP A 34 -14.49 12.35 18.73
N ASN A 35 -14.39 11.79 19.95
CA ASN A 35 -15.52 11.53 20.83
C ASN A 35 -16.67 10.81 20.09
N SER A 36 -16.33 9.79 19.29
CA SER A 36 -17.25 9.08 18.40
C SER A 36 -17.16 7.56 18.55
N GLU A 37 -18.30 6.89 18.44
CA GLU A 37 -18.44 5.44 18.51
C GLU A 37 -18.35 4.76 17.14
N SER A 38 -18.11 5.52 16.07
CA SER A 38 -18.10 5.01 14.70
C SER A 38 -16.98 3.99 14.47
N GLU A 39 -17.34 2.87 13.84
CA GLU A 39 -16.42 1.81 13.42
C GLU A 39 -15.93 1.96 11.97
N ILE A 40 -16.43 2.97 11.25
CA ILE A 40 -16.18 3.13 9.81
C ILE A 40 -15.65 4.52 9.42
N SER A 41 -15.93 5.55 10.23
CA SER A 41 -15.51 6.92 9.93
C SER A 41 -14.03 7.14 10.25
N ASN A 42 -13.42 8.14 9.62
CA ASN A 42 -12.09 8.67 9.95
C ASN A 42 -10.93 7.64 9.87
N SER A 43 -11.08 6.62 9.04
CA SER A 43 -9.99 5.70 8.73
C SER A 43 -10.17 5.12 7.33
N ILE A 44 -9.06 4.75 6.70
CA ILE A 44 -9.04 4.20 5.34
C ILE A 44 -7.98 3.11 5.27
N PHE A 45 -8.28 1.98 4.64
CA PHE A 45 -7.24 1.04 4.23
C PHE A 45 -6.35 1.71 3.17
N VAL A 46 -5.03 1.69 3.37
CA VAL A 46 -4.06 2.26 2.44
C VAL A 46 -3.03 1.21 2.02
N GLY A 47 -1.95 1.65 1.38
CA GLY A 47 -0.90 0.76 0.90
C GLY A 47 -1.42 -0.31 -0.07
N SER A 48 -0.85 -1.51 0.00
CA SER A 48 -1.21 -2.57 -0.96
C SER A 48 -2.63 -3.11 -0.75
N TYR A 49 -3.13 -3.10 0.48
CA TYR A 49 -4.49 -3.52 0.79
C TYR A 49 -5.51 -2.53 0.21
N GLY A 50 -5.30 -1.22 0.43
CA GLY A 50 -6.13 -0.15 -0.13
C GLY A 50 -6.10 -0.09 -1.66
N ARG A 51 -4.94 -0.37 -2.28
CA ARG A 51 -4.80 -0.48 -3.75
C ARG A 51 -5.29 -1.81 -4.32
N ASN A 52 -5.79 -2.72 -3.48
CA ASN A 52 -6.27 -4.05 -3.87
C ASN A 52 -5.18 -4.96 -4.49
N THR A 53 -3.88 -4.65 -4.30
CA THR A 53 -2.74 -5.42 -4.83
C THR A 53 -2.11 -6.37 -3.81
N ALA A 54 -2.58 -6.35 -2.56
CA ALA A 54 -2.12 -7.26 -1.51
C ALA A 54 -2.38 -8.75 -1.84
N ILE A 55 -1.45 -9.61 -1.43
CA ILE A 55 -1.55 -11.08 -1.51
C ILE A 55 -1.39 -11.78 -0.16
N SER A 56 -1.11 -11.02 0.90
CA SER A 56 -0.94 -11.50 2.27
C SER A 56 -1.54 -10.48 3.25
N THR A 57 -1.55 -10.82 4.54
CA THR A 57 -1.98 -9.96 5.65
C THR A 57 -0.83 -9.50 6.54
N SER A 58 0.40 -9.55 6.02
CA SER A 58 1.55 -8.88 6.62
C SER A 58 1.48 -7.40 6.24
N ASP A 59 1.56 -6.52 7.23
CA ASP A 59 1.60 -5.06 7.05
C ASP A 59 0.34 -4.48 6.38
N ILE A 60 -0.84 -4.69 6.99
CA ILE A 60 -2.08 -4.03 6.55
C ILE A 60 -2.06 -2.57 7.00
N ASP A 61 -1.83 -1.69 6.04
CA ASP A 61 -1.75 -0.25 6.30
C ASP A 61 -3.15 0.37 6.50
N ILE A 62 -3.30 1.11 7.60
CA ILE A 62 -4.48 1.93 7.90
C ILE A 62 -4.02 3.38 8.06
N LEU A 63 -4.62 4.29 7.29
CA LEU A 63 -4.53 5.71 7.58
C LEU A 63 -5.68 6.08 8.53
N ALA A 64 -5.35 6.59 9.71
CA ALA A 64 -6.31 7.05 10.71
C ALA A 64 -6.36 8.59 10.70
N VAL A 65 -7.47 9.15 10.25
CA VAL A 65 -7.65 10.60 10.14
C VAL A 65 -7.98 11.17 11.53
N LEU A 66 -7.16 12.09 12.01
CA LEU A 66 -7.36 12.77 13.28
C LEU A 66 -7.91 14.20 13.06
N PRO A 67 -8.57 14.80 14.06
CA PRO A 67 -9.04 16.18 13.94
C PRO A 67 -7.88 17.15 13.70
N SER A 68 -8.09 18.20 12.91
CA SER A 68 -7.07 19.24 12.67
C SER A 68 -6.62 19.92 13.97
N ALA A 69 -7.51 20.09 14.94
CA ALA A 69 -7.17 20.65 16.25
C ALA A 69 -6.09 19.82 16.99
N GLU A 70 -6.02 18.49 16.75
CA GLU A 70 -4.97 17.66 17.31
C GLU A 70 -3.62 17.94 16.65
N PHE A 71 -3.59 18.29 15.35
CA PHE A 71 -2.36 18.74 14.69
C PHE A 71 -1.82 19.99 15.37
N ASP A 72 -2.66 21.01 15.54
CA ASP A 72 -2.26 22.27 16.20
C ASP A 72 -1.75 22.01 17.63
N ARG A 73 -2.48 21.16 18.37
CA ARG A 73 -2.11 20.77 19.74
C ARG A 73 -0.75 20.10 19.80
N TYR A 74 -0.49 19.08 18.98
CA TYR A 74 0.81 18.40 18.99
C TYR A 74 1.92 19.28 18.41
N ASN A 75 1.66 20.00 17.32
CA ASN A 75 2.66 20.83 16.65
C ASN A 75 3.15 22.00 17.52
N SER A 76 2.35 22.44 18.49
CA SER A 76 2.78 23.45 19.48
C SER A 76 3.70 22.90 20.58
N LEU A 77 3.86 21.58 20.72
CA LEU A 77 4.70 20.97 21.75
C LEU A 77 6.18 21.09 21.40
N SER A 78 7.01 21.37 22.40
CA SER A 78 8.47 21.30 22.25
C SER A 78 9.00 19.86 22.24
N GLY A 79 10.08 19.64 21.48
CA GLY A 79 10.72 18.34 21.31
C GLY A 79 10.02 17.49 20.23
N ASN A 80 10.16 16.17 20.33
CA ASN A 80 9.62 15.23 19.34
C ASN A 80 8.10 15.02 19.53
N ALA A 81 7.31 15.99 19.08
CA ALA A 81 5.85 15.98 19.14
C ALA A 81 5.23 14.78 18.40
N GLN A 82 5.87 14.37 17.30
CA GLN A 82 5.46 13.24 16.46
C GLN A 82 5.52 11.93 17.25
N SER A 83 6.59 11.71 18.00
CA SER A 83 6.69 10.57 18.92
C SER A 83 5.58 10.59 19.98
N ARG A 84 5.28 11.77 20.55
CA ARG A 84 4.19 11.91 21.53
C ARG A 84 2.83 11.55 20.93
N LEU A 85 2.54 12.00 19.71
CA LEU A 85 1.32 11.62 18.99
C LEU A 85 1.23 10.11 18.78
N LEU A 86 2.32 9.48 18.30
CA LEU A 86 2.36 8.03 18.08
C LEU A 86 2.16 7.25 19.38
N GLN A 87 2.71 7.72 20.50
CA GLN A 87 2.50 7.09 21.81
C GLN A 87 1.05 7.21 22.29
N SER A 88 0.36 8.33 22.02
CA SER A 88 -1.06 8.50 22.35
C SER A 88 -1.93 7.55 21.53
N VAL A 89 -1.71 7.46 20.22
CA VAL A 89 -2.42 6.51 19.34
C VAL A 89 -2.17 5.06 19.79
N ARG A 90 -0.91 4.71 20.08
CA ARG A 90 -0.55 3.41 20.65
C ARG A 90 -1.30 3.11 21.94
N LYS A 91 -1.35 4.07 22.87
CA LYS A 91 -2.03 3.91 24.17
C LYS A 91 -3.52 3.66 23.96
N ALA A 92 -4.17 4.40 23.07
CA ALA A 92 -5.57 4.21 22.73
C ALA A 92 -5.83 2.78 22.22
N ILE A 93 -5.05 2.31 21.24
CA ILE A 93 -5.23 0.95 20.68
C ILE A 93 -4.98 -0.14 21.75
N LYS A 94 -4.01 0.07 22.65
CA LYS A 94 -3.68 -0.88 23.72
C LYS A 94 -4.84 -1.13 24.70
N VAL A 95 -5.77 -0.18 24.85
CA VAL A 95 -6.98 -0.37 25.68
C VAL A 95 -7.84 -1.51 25.14
N THR A 96 -8.01 -1.60 23.82
CA THR A 96 -8.85 -2.63 23.19
C THR A 96 -8.09 -3.94 22.98
N TYR A 97 -6.77 -3.86 22.77
CA TYR A 97 -5.90 -5.00 22.50
C TYR A 97 -4.77 -5.14 23.52
N PRO A 98 -5.08 -5.37 24.82
CA PRO A 98 -4.08 -5.38 25.89
C PRO A 98 -3.05 -6.50 25.72
N ASN A 99 -3.43 -7.62 25.10
CA ASN A 99 -2.57 -8.79 24.92
C ASN A 99 -1.80 -8.79 23.58
N SER A 100 -2.05 -7.83 22.69
CA SER A 100 -1.34 -7.73 21.41
C SER A 100 -0.01 -6.99 21.57
N ASP A 101 0.96 -7.32 20.72
CA ASP A 101 2.22 -6.56 20.63
C ASP A 101 1.97 -5.28 19.82
N ILE A 102 2.08 -4.13 20.50
CA ILE A 102 1.78 -2.82 19.95
C ILE A 102 2.96 -1.89 20.17
N ARG A 103 3.50 -1.33 19.08
CA ARG A 103 4.71 -0.50 19.08
C ARG A 103 4.51 0.74 18.23
N ALA A 104 4.95 1.88 18.74
CA ALA A 104 5.15 3.07 17.91
C ALA A 104 6.55 2.97 17.29
N ASP A 105 6.63 3.06 15.97
CA ASP A 105 7.87 2.82 15.21
C ASP A 105 7.95 3.78 14.02
N GLY A 106 8.91 4.70 14.06
CA GLY A 106 9.15 5.70 13.02
C GLY A 106 7.94 6.59 12.78
N GLN A 107 7.07 6.18 11.86
CA GLN A 107 5.92 6.94 11.36
C GLN A 107 4.57 6.34 11.77
N ILE A 108 4.55 5.10 12.25
CA ILE A 108 3.31 4.33 12.41
C ILE A 108 3.24 3.65 13.78
N VAL A 109 2.05 3.14 14.10
CA VAL A 109 1.82 2.24 15.23
C VAL A 109 1.55 0.83 14.69
N LYS A 110 2.49 -0.09 14.92
CA LYS A 110 2.35 -1.52 14.59
C LYS A 110 1.44 -2.21 15.59
N VAL A 111 0.53 -3.03 15.11
CA VAL A 111 -0.33 -3.92 15.90
C VAL A 111 -0.17 -5.34 15.39
N ASN A 112 0.57 -6.16 16.13
CA ASN A 112 0.84 -7.54 15.80
C ASN A 112 -0.12 -8.46 16.56
N PHE A 113 -0.88 -9.26 15.82
CA PHE A 113 -1.75 -10.29 16.38
C PHE A 113 -1.05 -11.66 16.38
N SER A 114 -1.41 -12.51 17.33
CA SER A 114 -0.82 -13.84 17.52
C SER A 114 -1.08 -14.82 16.37
N ASP A 115 -2.08 -14.55 15.53
CA ASP A 115 -2.41 -15.33 14.34
C ASP A 115 -1.71 -14.83 13.07
N GLY A 116 -0.73 -13.95 13.20
CA GLY A 116 0.11 -13.48 12.10
C GLY A 116 -0.45 -12.32 11.29
N ILE A 117 -1.68 -11.85 11.56
CA ILE A 117 -2.19 -10.61 10.96
C ILE A 117 -1.50 -9.42 11.63
N GLN A 118 -1.03 -8.48 10.82
CA GLN A 118 -0.35 -7.27 11.27
C GLN A 118 -1.01 -6.04 10.68
N PHE A 119 -1.16 -4.99 11.49
CA PHE A 119 -1.61 -3.69 11.02
C PHE A 119 -0.55 -2.62 11.29
N GLU A 120 -0.39 -1.70 10.35
CA GLU A 120 0.38 -0.47 10.52
C GLU A 120 -0.58 0.71 10.51
N VAL A 121 -0.75 1.37 11.65
CA VAL A 121 -1.67 2.50 11.79
C VAL A 121 -0.89 3.80 11.66
N LEU A 122 -1.16 4.54 10.58
CA LEU A 122 -0.61 5.86 10.29
C LEU A 122 -1.60 6.95 10.73
N PRO A 123 -1.40 7.60 11.89
CA PRO A 123 -2.20 8.77 12.23
C PRO A 123 -1.87 9.92 11.28
N ALA A 124 -2.89 10.58 10.75
CA ALA A 124 -2.70 11.63 9.78
C ALA A 124 -3.78 12.71 9.84
N PHE A 125 -3.47 13.86 9.27
CA PHE A 125 -4.32 15.05 9.24
C PHE A 125 -4.61 15.44 7.80
N LYS A 126 -5.89 15.39 7.44
CA LYS A 126 -6.35 15.70 6.07
C LYS A 126 -6.12 17.19 5.77
N GLN A 127 -5.53 17.45 4.61
CA GLN A 127 -5.29 18.79 4.07
C GLN A 127 -6.39 19.19 3.09
N TRP A 128 -6.46 20.48 2.76
CA TRP A 128 -7.46 21.04 1.85
C TRP A 128 -7.32 20.54 0.41
N ASP A 129 -6.10 20.16 -0.01
CA ASP A 129 -5.78 19.64 -1.33
C ASP A 129 -6.04 18.11 -1.45
N GLY A 130 -6.54 17.49 -0.38
CA GLY A 130 -6.79 16.05 -0.30
C GLY A 130 -5.59 15.21 0.13
N SER A 131 -4.41 15.80 0.28
CA SER A 131 -3.25 15.12 0.87
C SER A 131 -3.38 14.98 2.39
N TYR A 132 -2.42 14.29 2.99
CA TYR A 132 -2.39 13.97 4.40
C TYR A 132 -1.03 14.30 5.00
N ILE A 133 -1.02 15.06 6.10
CA ILE A 133 0.18 15.26 6.91
C ILE A 133 0.26 14.17 7.98
N TYR A 134 1.42 13.56 8.17
CA TYR A 134 1.62 12.47 9.14
C TYR A 134 2.94 12.62 9.91
N PRO A 135 3.03 12.04 11.13
CA PRO A 135 4.22 12.16 11.96
C PRO A 135 5.34 11.26 11.46
N ASN A 136 6.57 11.74 11.52
CA ASN A 136 7.78 10.92 11.51
C ASN A 136 8.60 11.26 12.75
N SER A 137 8.80 10.28 13.64
CA SER A 137 9.51 10.48 14.90
C SER A 137 11.03 10.33 14.79
N ASN A 138 11.55 9.97 13.61
CA ASN A 138 12.98 9.80 13.40
C ASN A 138 13.73 11.14 13.44
N MET A 139 15.02 11.11 13.80
CA MET A 139 15.94 12.26 13.76
C MET A 139 15.41 13.52 14.46
N GLY A 140 14.73 13.37 15.61
CA GLY A 140 14.20 14.50 16.38
C GLY A 140 12.75 14.89 16.04
N GLY A 141 12.20 14.33 14.96
CA GLY A 141 10.80 14.49 14.60
C GLY A 141 10.57 15.49 13.48
N ASN A 142 9.74 15.13 12.50
CA ASN A 142 9.22 16.02 11.47
C ASN A 142 7.87 15.55 10.95
N TRP A 143 7.13 16.45 10.30
CA TRP A 143 5.89 16.12 9.60
C TRP A 143 6.18 15.85 8.12
N LEU A 144 5.55 14.83 7.56
CA LEU A 144 5.65 14.44 6.16
C LEU A 144 4.28 14.49 5.50
N SER A 145 4.23 14.44 4.16
CA SER A 145 2.98 14.42 3.39
C SER A 145 2.84 13.16 2.54
N THR A 146 1.61 12.73 2.29
CA THR A 146 1.28 11.59 1.41
C THR A 146 -0.13 11.77 0.82
N ASN A 147 -0.42 11.11 -0.31
CA ASN A 147 -1.75 11.07 -0.91
C ASN A 147 -2.15 9.65 -1.35
N PRO A 148 -2.41 8.73 -0.40
CA PRO A 148 -2.73 7.34 -0.73
C PRO A 148 -4.08 7.19 -1.45
N GLU A 149 -5.02 8.13 -1.28
CA GLU A 149 -6.29 8.10 -2.02
C GLU A 149 -6.07 8.34 -3.51
N ALA A 150 -5.16 9.27 -3.89
CA ALA A 150 -4.80 9.47 -5.29
C ALA A 150 -4.21 8.19 -5.91
N GLU A 151 -3.37 7.46 -5.16
CA GLU A 151 -2.84 6.17 -5.62
C GLU A 151 -3.92 5.12 -5.80
N GLN A 152 -4.84 5.01 -4.86
CA GLN A 152 -5.96 4.08 -4.95
C GLN A 152 -6.87 4.38 -6.13
N ASN A 153 -7.16 5.66 -6.37
CA ASN A 153 -8.01 6.10 -7.48
C ASN A 153 -7.33 5.80 -8.82
N ALA A 154 -6.05 6.15 -8.98
CA ALA A 154 -5.31 5.87 -10.20
C ALA A 154 -5.22 4.36 -10.50
N ILE A 155 -4.90 3.54 -9.49
CA ILE A 155 -4.89 2.07 -9.64
C ILE A 155 -6.29 1.55 -9.99
N ARG A 156 -7.35 2.04 -9.33
CA ARG A 156 -8.74 1.61 -9.59
C ARG A 156 -9.16 1.92 -11.02
N GLU A 157 -8.90 3.14 -11.50
CA GLU A 157 -9.23 3.58 -12.86
C GLU A 157 -8.49 2.76 -13.92
N LYS A 158 -7.17 2.60 -13.75
CA LYS A 158 -6.35 1.81 -14.67
C LYS A 158 -6.68 0.32 -14.63
N ASN A 159 -7.08 -0.21 -13.47
CA ASN A 159 -7.56 -1.58 -13.36
C ASN A 159 -8.92 -1.77 -14.05
N SER A 160 -9.82 -0.79 -13.94
CA SER A 160 -11.11 -0.80 -14.63
C SER A 160 -10.92 -0.78 -16.16
N SER A 161 -10.10 0.14 -16.67
CA SER A 161 -9.83 0.24 -18.11
C SER A 161 -9.08 -0.97 -18.65
N SER A 162 -8.24 -1.61 -17.83
CA SER A 162 -7.54 -2.85 -18.18
C SER A 162 -8.34 -4.14 -17.91
N ASN A 163 -9.64 -4.03 -17.62
CA ASN A 163 -10.53 -5.16 -17.34
C ASN A 163 -9.99 -6.13 -16.26
N GLY A 164 -9.36 -5.58 -15.22
CA GLY A 164 -8.78 -6.33 -14.11
C GLY A 164 -7.32 -6.79 -14.31
N LEU A 165 -6.71 -6.52 -15.48
CA LEU A 165 -5.36 -6.99 -15.78
C LEU A 165 -4.31 -6.37 -14.85
N LEU A 166 -4.39 -5.06 -14.58
CA LEU A 166 -3.42 -4.35 -13.74
C LEU A 166 -3.24 -5.02 -12.37
N VAL A 167 -4.32 -5.17 -11.60
CA VAL A 167 -4.26 -5.74 -10.25
C VAL A 167 -3.85 -7.22 -10.29
N ALA A 168 -4.32 -7.98 -11.29
CA ALA A 168 -3.92 -9.37 -11.45
C ALA A 168 -2.39 -9.49 -11.66
N THR A 169 -1.81 -8.64 -12.50
CA THR A 169 -0.37 -8.60 -12.74
C THR A 169 0.41 -8.22 -11.49
N CYS A 170 0.00 -7.17 -10.77
CA CYS A 170 0.66 -6.78 -9.51
C CYS A 170 0.68 -7.93 -8.49
N ARG A 171 -0.46 -8.61 -8.31
CA ARG A 171 -0.56 -9.77 -7.41
C ARG A 171 0.31 -10.93 -7.89
N HIS A 172 0.35 -11.18 -9.20
CA HIS A 172 1.14 -12.25 -9.77
C HIS A 172 2.64 -12.02 -9.58
N MET A 173 3.12 -10.81 -9.79
CA MET A 173 4.52 -10.44 -9.54
C MET A 173 4.88 -10.54 -8.06
N ARG A 174 3.98 -10.14 -7.15
CA ARG A 174 4.17 -10.32 -5.69
C ARG A 174 4.27 -11.80 -5.32
N TYR A 175 3.41 -12.65 -5.90
CA TYR A 175 3.47 -14.09 -5.68
C TYR A 175 4.81 -14.66 -6.16
N ILE A 176 5.25 -14.30 -7.38
CA ILE A 176 6.53 -14.76 -7.90
C ILE A 176 7.68 -14.35 -6.96
N ARG A 177 7.71 -13.08 -6.56
CA ARG A 177 8.71 -12.57 -5.62
C ARG A 177 8.74 -13.40 -4.34
N ASP A 178 7.58 -13.63 -3.72
CA ASP A 178 7.50 -14.27 -2.40
C ASP A 178 7.83 -15.77 -2.43
N HIS A 179 7.60 -16.43 -3.57
CA HIS A 179 7.83 -17.88 -3.73
C HIS A 179 9.16 -18.25 -4.40
N TYR A 180 9.68 -17.43 -5.32
CA TYR A 180 10.85 -17.76 -6.13
C TYR A 180 12.05 -16.85 -5.88
N PHE A 181 11.83 -15.64 -5.36
CA PHE A 181 12.88 -14.63 -5.17
C PHE A 181 12.87 -14.01 -3.77
N LYS A 182 12.52 -14.81 -2.75
CA LYS A 182 12.37 -14.35 -1.35
C LYS A 182 13.63 -13.72 -0.76
N SER A 183 14.82 -14.08 -1.24
CA SER A 183 16.11 -13.50 -0.82
C SER A 183 16.41 -12.13 -1.44
N TYR A 184 15.64 -11.71 -2.45
CA TYR A 184 15.83 -10.45 -3.15
C TYR A 184 14.86 -9.38 -2.63
N THR A 185 15.30 -8.12 -2.67
CA THR A 185 14.42 -6.98 -2.37
C THR A 185 13.61 -6.62 -3.60
N LEU A 186 12.27 -6.59 -3.47
CA LEU A 186 11.37 -6.00 -4.45
C LEU A 186 10.17 -5.40 -3.75
N SER A 187 10.17 -4.07 -3.65
CA SER A 187 9.12 -3.32 -2.96
C SER A 187 7.78 -3.43 -3.69
N GLY A 188 6.69 -3.52 -2.94
CA GLY A 188 5.34 -3.60 -3.50
C GLY A 188 4.95 -2.35 -4.30
N ILE A 189 5.35 -1.15 -3.85
CA ILE A 189 5.09 0.09 -4.60
C ILE A 189 5.88 0.12 -5.92
N VAL A 190 7.07 -0.49 -5.99
CA VAL A 190 7.83 -0.62 -7.24
C VAL A 190 7.06 -1.50 -8.23
N ILE A 191 6.53 -2.64 -7.78
CA ILE A 191 5.67 -3.50 -8.62
C ILE A 191 4.47 -2.71 -9.12
N ASP A 192 3.71 -2.09 -8.23
CA ASP A 192 2.45 -1.44 -8.58
C ASP A 192 2.68 -0.26 -9.55
N SER A 193 3.70 0.58 -9.29
CA SER A 193 4.08 1.67 -10.19
C SER A 193 4.61 1.17 -11.52
N PHE A 194 5.49 0.15 -11.52
CA PHE A 194 6.05 -0.40 -12.76
C PHE A 194 4.94 -0.92 -13.67
N VAL A 195 4.04 -1.76 -13.14
CA VAL A 195 2.95 -2.33 -13.93
C VAL A 195 2.00 -1.23 -14.42
N TYR A 196 1.71 -0.22 -13.60
CA TYR A 196 0.86 0.92 -13.99
C TYR A 196 1.39 1.63 -15.24
N HIS A 197 2.70 1.87 -15.32
CA HIS A 197 3.34 2.52 -16.47
C HIS A 197 3.56 1.56 -17.65
N ALA A 198 3.93 0.30 -17.39
CA ALA A 198 4.31 -0.67 -18.41
C ALA A 198 3.12 -1.34 -19.13
N ILE A 199 1.95 -1.44 -18.48
CA ILE A 199 0.79 -2.17 -19.01
C ILE A 199 0.24 -1.59 -20.32
N GLY A 200 0.49 -0.30 -20.61
CA GLY A 200 0.00 0.36 -21.81
C GLY A 200 -1.52 0.26 -21.95
N GLY A 201 -1.98 -0.16 -23.13
CA GLY A 201 -3.40 -0.41 -23.44
C GLY A 201 -3.85 -1.86 -23.24
N TRP A 202 -3.00 -2.74 -22.69
CA TRP A 202 -3.37 -4.14 -22.50
C TRP A 202 -4.48 -4.30 -21.48
N HIS A 203 -5.36 -5.26 -21.75
CA HIS A 203 -6.45 -5.61 -20.87
C HIS A 203 -6.82 -7.08 -21.04
N PHE A 204 -7.50 -7.65 -20.04
CA PHE A 204 -8.13 -8.95 -20.25
C PHE A 204 -9.24 -8.81 -21.30
N THR A 205 -9.34 -9.80 -22.19
CA THR A 205 -10.38 -9.86 -23.22
C THR A 205 -11.76 -9.75 -22.57
N LYS A 206 -12.57 -8.83 -23.07
CA LYS A 206 -13.95 -8.64 -22.64
C LYS A 206 -14.86 -9.66 -23.32
N GLN A 207 -16.04 -9.88 -22.75
CA GLN A 207 -17.03 -10.76 -23.37
C GLN A 207 -17.42 -10.21 -24.74
N GLY A 208 -17.31 -11.04 -25.79
CA GLY A 208 -17.63 -10.65 -27.17
C GLY A 208 -16.52 -9.90 -27.90
N GLU A 209 -15.36 -9.71 -27.28
CA GLU A 209 -14.21 -9.08 -27.94
C GLU A 209 -13.35 -10.13 -28.65
N GLU A 210 -12.96 -9.84 -29.90
CA GLU A 210 -11.99 -10.63 -30.63
C GLU A 210 -10.57 -10.35 -30.13
N LYS A 211 -9.75 -11.40 -30.01
CA LYS A 211 -8.36 -11.24 -29.62
C LYS A 211 -7.60 -10.49 -30.71
N SER A 212 -6.97 -9.38 -30.33
CA SER A 212 -6.02 -8.69 -31.22
C SER A 212 -4.89 -9.64 -31.63
N ALA A 213 -4.58 -9.67 -32.92
CA ALA A 213 -3.45 -10.41 -33.48
C ALA A 213 -2.12 -9.68 -33.17
N SER A 214 -1.77 -9.59 -31.90
CA SER A 214 -0.45 -9.13 -31.47
C SER A 214 0.56 -10.27 -31.65
N SER A 215 1.70 -9.99 -32.28
CA SER A 215 2.84 -10.91 -32.34
C SER A 215 3.55 -11.07 -30.99
N MET A 216 3.35 -10.11 -30.08
CA MET A 216 3.98 -10.06 -28.77
C MET A 216 2.97 -10.46 -27.69
N ILE A 217 3.39 -11.29 -26.74
CA ILE A 217 2.56 -11.63 -25.58
C ILE A 217 2.70 -10.57 -24.47
N TYR A 218 1.71 -10.50 -23.58
CA TYR A 218 1.65 -9.48 -22.54
C TYR A 218 2.92 -9.43 -21.65
N GLU A 219 3.45 -10.60 -21.30
CA GLU A 219 4.64 -10.71 -20.46
C GLU A 219 5.90 -10.19 -21.15
N GLU A 220 6.03 -10.36 -22.46
CA GLU A 220 7.12 -9.79 -23.27
C GLU A 220 7.02 -8.26 -23.33
N VAL A 221 5.81 -7.69 -23.40
CA VAL A 221 5.60 -6.24 -23.35
C VAL A 221 6.14 -5.65 -22.04
N LEU A 222 5.87 -6.30 -20.91
CA LEU A 222 6.40 -5.87 -19.61
C LEU A 222 7.94 -5.98 -19.56
N LEU A 223 8.50 -7.09 -20.06
CA LEU A 223 9.95 -7.29 -20.09
C LEU A 223 10.65 -6.28 -21.01
N ASN A 224 10.07 -5.99 -22.17
CA ASN A 224 10.59 -5.00 -23.11
C ASN A 224 10.55 -3.61 -22.50
N TYR A 225 9.44 -3.20 -21.87
CA TYR A 225 9.37 -1.92 -21.15
C TYR A 225 10.49 -1.79 -20.10
N TYR A 226 10.78 -2.86 -19.35
CA TYR A 226 11.87 -2.87 -18.38
C TYR A 226 13.26 -2.69 -19.03
N ASN A 227 13.51 -3.37 -20.16
CA ASN A 227 14.78 -3.29 -20.87
C ASN A 227 14.99 -1.91 -21.51
N ASP A 228 13.95 -1.41 -22.20
CA ASP A 228 13.97 -0.14 -22.91
C ASP A 228 14.11 1.06 -21.96
N ASN A 229 13.58 0.94 -20.74
CA ASN A 229 13.64 1.98 -19.71
C ASN A 229 14.71 1.72 -18.64
N SER A 230 15.66 0.80 -18.89
CA SER A 230 16.65 0.35 -17.89
C SER A 230 17.41 1.50 -17.23
N PHE A 231 17.92 2.45 -18.01
CA PHE A 231 18.63 3.63 -17.49
C PHE A 231 17.73 4.48 -16.59
N ASN A 232 16.53 4.85 -17.07
CA ASN A 232 15.62 5.68 -16.29
C ASN A 232 15.14 4.97 -15.01
N LEU A 233 14.86 3.66 -15.06
CA LEU A 233 14.46 2.90 -13.89
C LEU A 233 15.56 2.85 -12.83
N GLN A 234 16.82 2.63 -13.21
CA GLN A 234 17.93 2.54 -12.24
C GLN A 234 18.26 3.89 -11.60
N TRP A 235 18.24 4.97 -12.38
CA TRP A 235 18.76 6.28 -11.95
C TRP A 235 17.66 7.31 -11.65
N GLY A 236 16.58 7.34 -12.44
CA GLY A 236 15.44 8.25 -12.27
C GLY A 236 14.29 7.68 -11.45
N GLY A 237 14.19 6.35 -11.35
CA GLY A 237 13.11 5.68 -10.63
C GLY A 237 11.77 5.72 -11.36
N LEU A 238 10.68 5.72 -10.59
CA LEU A 238 9.30 5.75 -11.08
C LEU A 238 8.50 6.80 -10.32
N LYS A 239 7.32 7.15 -10.86
CA LYS A 239 6.31 7.91 -10.14
C LYS A 239 5.20 7.00 -9.64
N ALA A 240 4.83 7.13 -8.37
CA ALA A 240 3.66 6.47 -7.81
C ALA A 240 2.40 6.91 -8.58
N PRO A 241 1.49 5.98 -8.93
CA PRO A 241 0.25 6.33 -9.63
C PRO A 241 -0.54 7.37 -8.86
N GLY A 242 -1.03 8.44 -9.49
CA GLY A 242 -1.90 9.44 -8.86
C GLY A 242 -1.22 10.41 -7.89
N SER A 243 -0.42 9.95 -6.92
CA SER A 243 0.29 10.82 -5.97
C SER A 243 1.52 11.50 -6.57
N TYR A 244 2.12 10.90 -7.60
CA TYR A 244 3.38 11.35 -8.22
C TYR A 244 4.59 11.41 -7.27
N ASP A 245 4.49 10.72 -6.14
CA ASP A 245 5.61 10.52 -5.22
C ASP A 245 6.74 9.75 -5.93
N ASP A 246 7.98 10.10 -5.61
CA ASP A 246 9.16 9.43 -6.16
C ASP A 246 9.31 8.01 -5.60
N VAL A 247 9.44 7.04 -6.50
CA VAL A 247 9.61 5.63 -6.17
C VAL A 247 10.98 5.18 -6.66
N SER A 248 11.91 5.04 -5.72
CA SER A 248 13.24 4.51 -6.02
C SER A 248 13.17 3.03 -6.39
N VAL A 249 13.69 2.68 -7.56
CA VAL A 249 13.76 1.30 -8.05
C VAL A 249 15.12 0.66 -7.78
N ALA A 250 16.14 1.42 -7.39
CA ALA A 250 17.54 0.95 -7.30
C ALA A 250 17.71 -0.38 -6.56
N LYS A 251 17.12 -0.53 -5.35
CA LYS A 251 17.19 -1.78 -4.57
C LYS A 251 16.30 -2.91 -5.10
N SER A 252 15.30 -2.56 -5.90
CA SER A 252 14.31 -3.50 -6.46
C SER A 252 14.64 -3.92 -7.90
N TYR A 253 15.55 -3.23 -8.58
CA TYR A 253 15.77 -3.32 -10.02
C TYR A 253 16.16 -4.73 -10.47
N GLU A 254 17.09 -5.37 -9.75
CA GLU A 254 17.55 -6.73 -10.07
C GLU A 254 16.40 -7.74 -9.95
N CYS A 255 15.67 -7.70 -8.84
CA CYS A 255 14.58 -8.62 -8.56
C CYS A 255 13.41 -8.41 -9.52
N LEU A 256 13.08 -7.16 -9.84
CA LEU A 256 12.08 -6.82 -10.84
C LEU A 256 12.40 -7.50 -12.19
N GLY A 257 13.65 -7.41 -12.65
CA GLY A 257 14.08 -8.06 -13.88
C GLY A 257 13.97 -9.59 -13.82
N LYS A 258 14.28 -10.22 -12.67
CA LYS A 258 14.13 -11.67 -12.48
C LYS A 258 12.67 -12.13 -12.55
N VAL A 259 11.78 -11.40 -11.88
CA VAL A 259 10.33 -11.65 -11.93
C VAL A 259 9.82 -11.56 -13.37
N LEU A 260 10.21 -10.51 -14.10
CA LEU A 260 9.75 -10.28 -15.48
C LEU A 260 10.26 -11.34 -16.46
N ARG A 261 11.55 -11.72 -16.37
CA ARG A 261 12.09 -12.81 -17.19
C ARG A 261 11.39 -14.13 -16.90
N LEU A 262 11.18 -14.46 -15.62
CA LEU A 262 10.42 -15.66 -15.26
C LEU A 262 8.99 -15.61 -15.78
N MET A 263 8.34 -14.44 -15.89
CA MET A 263 6.99 -14.33 -16.46
C MET A 263 6.98 -14.57 -17.98
N ALA A 264 8.00 -14.09 -18.69
CA ALA A 264 8.12 -14.18 -20.15
C ALA A 264 8.54 -15.57 -20.67
N GLU A 265 9.15 -16.40 -19.82
CA GLU A 265 9.40 -17.83 -20.05
C GLU A 265 8.09 -18.66 -20.08
#